data_AF-A0A947QC14-F1
#
_entry.id   AF-A0A947QC14-F1
#
_cell.length_a   1.000
_cell.length_b   1.000
_cell.length_c   1.000
_cell.angle_alpha   90.00
_cell.angle_beta   90.00
_cell.angle_gamma   90.00
#
_symmetry.space_group_name_H-M   'P 1'
#
loop_
_entity.id
_entity.type
_entity.pdbx_description
1 polymer ?
#
loop_
_entity_poly.entity_id
_entity_poly.type
_entity_poly.pdbx_seq_one_letter_code
_entity_poly.pdbx_strand_id
1 'polypeptide(L)'
;MKKFFSALLTGFALFFSIPSVLILASWNALPGTGLYSVKSSFEDVALALTANTPIATAFSVNFTDRRYSEAVRLLDKEGSTVGYQLLVAEAQQTQSMVLNRKDVKNGAQLIRKIGEYQAEIEEKQAEVQSLASTPTTVDQVPSPTPYVDPYPTTSDSDKTVTVTVPVEIVIEEEDTEEVLENLEDALEELEEIKDDIEEELPDVIFEGISEDTEDILEDEEAAEEEESDKDKKDKERPLKY
;
A
#
# COMPACT_ATOMS: atom_id res chain seq x y z
N MET A 1 -2.46 -44.03 -13.59
CA MET A 1 -2.75 -42.58 -13.68
C MET A 1 -2.94 -41.91 -12.31
N LYS A 2 -3.69 -42.46 -11.35
CA LYS A 2 -3.90 -41.85 -10.02
C LYS A 2 -2.60 -41.45 -9.26
N LYS A 3 -1.56 -42.29 -9.31
CA LYS A 3 -0.26 -42.00 -8.66
C LYS A 3 0.50 -40.83 -9.30
N PHE A 4 0.41 -40.68 -10.62
CA PHE A 4 1.05 -39.57 -11.34
C PHE A 4 0.34 -38.25 -11.07
N PHE A 5 -1.00 -38.25 -11.08
CA PHE A 5 -1.78 -37.07 -10.74
C PHE A 5 -1.56 -36.63 -9.28
N SER A 6 -1.49 -37.57 -8.34
CA SER A 6 -1.15 -37.27 -6.95
C SER A 6 0.25 -36.67 -6.80
N ALA A 7 1.26 -37.22 -7.50
CA ALA A 7 2.62 -36.68 -7.46
C ALA A 7 2.70 -35.27 -8.07
N LEU A 8 1.99 -35.03 -9.18
CA LEU A 8 1.90 -33.72 -9.81
C LEU A 8 1.20 -32.69 -8.91
N LEU A 9 0.11 -33.09 -8.25
CA LEU A 9 -0.65 -32.23 -7.35
C LEU A 9 0.12 -31.91 -6.06
N THR A 10 0.85 -32.88 -5.49
CA THR A 10 1.75 -32.64 -4.36
C THR A 10 2.92 -31.73 -4.77
N GLY A 11 3.52 -31.96 -5.94
CA GLY A 11 4.58 -31.09 -6.47
C GLY A 11 4.09 -29.65 -6.67
N PHE A 12 2.89 -29.49 -7.23
CA PHE A 12 2.24 -28.19 -7.37
C PHE A 12 1.98 -27.54 -6.00
N ALA A 13 1.37 -28.26 -5.04
CA ALA A 13 1.12 -27.72 -3.71
C ALA A 13 2.42 -27.26 -3.01
N LEU A 14 3.49 -28.04 -3.13
CA LEU A 14 4.79 -27.70 -2.52
C LEU A 14 5.44 -26.50 -3.21
N PHE A 15 5.34 -26.42 -4.54
CA PHE A 15 5.82 -25.29 -5.33
C PHE A 15 5.07 -23.99 -4.99
N PHE A 16 3.76 -24.04 -4.78
CA PHE A 16 2.96 -22.87 -4.42
C PHE A 16 3.01 -22.52 -2.91
N SER A 17 3.35 -23.48 -2.04
CA SER A 17 3.43 -23.23 -0.59
C SER A 17 4.50 -22.21 -0.21
N ILE A 18 5.65 -22.23 -0.89
CA ILE A 18 6.77 -21.33 -0.59
C ILE A 18 6.41 -19.87 -0.91
N PRO A 19 5.94 -19.53 -2.14
CA PRO A 19 5.45 -18.18 -2.45
C PRO A 19 4.34 -17.72 -1.51
N SER A 20 3.38 -18.59 -1.16
CA SER A 20 2.27 -18.21 -0.25
C SER A 20 2.77 -17.81 1.14
N VAL A 21 3.71 -18.56 1.72
CA VAL A 21 4.31 -18.21 3.02
C VAL A 21 5.11 -16.91 2.93
N LEU A 22 5.87 -16.71 1.84
CA LEU A 22 6.63 -15.49 1.63
C LEU A 22 5.73 -14.26 1.51
N ILE A 23 4.62 -14.35 0.76
CA ILE A 23 3.63 -13.26 0.62
C ILE A 23 3.04 -12.88 1.97
N LEU A 24 2.65 -13.87 2.78
CA LEU A 24 2.11 -13.63 4.11
C LEU A 24 3.14 -12.99 5.05
N ALA A 25 4.39 -13.45 4.99
CA ALA A 25 5.47 -12.90 5.79
C ALA A 25 5.86 -11.48 5.36
N SER A 26 5.84 -11.20 4.06
CA SER A 26 6.22 -9.90 3.51
C SER A 26 5.11 -8.85 3.60
N TRP A 27 3.85 -9.24 3.82
CA TRP A 27 2.70 -8.31 3.84
C TRP A 27 2.89 -7.13 4.81
N ASN A 28 3.44 -7.41 5.99
CA ASN A 28 3.69 -6.42 7.04
C ASN A 28 5.11 -5.83 7.03
N ALA A 29 5.93 -6.13 6.00
CA ALA A 29 7.26 -5.56 5.89
C ALA A 29 7.15 -4.05 5.64
N LEU A 30 7.92 -3.29 6.42
CA LEU A 30 8.11 -1.84 6.27
C LEU A 30 9.38 -1.59 5.44
N PRO A 31 9.50 -0.43 4.77
CA PRO A 31 10.77 0.01 4.18
C PRO A 31 11.92 -0.14 5.18
N GLY A 32 13.13 -0.47 4.69
CA GLY A 32 14.30 -0.77 5.53
C GLY A 32 14.36 -2.21 6.08
N THR A 33 13.26 -2.98 6.05
CA THR A 33 13.29 -4.40 6.48
C THR A 33 13.71 -5.34 5.34
N GLY A 34 14.43 -6.42 5.66
CA GLY A 34 14.95 -7.35 4.65
C GLY A 34 13.90 -8.07 3.79
N LEU A 35 12.64 -8.14 4.23
CA LEU A 35 11.53 -8.71 3.45
C LEU A 35 10.83 -7.66 2.57
N TYR A 36 11.17 -6.38 2.70
CA TYR A 36 10.53 -5.31 1.94
C TYR A 36 10.79 -5.41 0.44
N SER A 37 12.00 -5.80 0.02
CA SER A 37 12.29 -5.99 -1.42
C SER A 37 11.45 -7.11 -2.04
N VAL A 38 11.10 -8.14 -1.26
CA VAL A 38 10.20 -9.21 -1.71
C VAL A 38 8.78 -8.66 -1.85
N LYS A 39 8.34 -7.88 -0.84
CA LYS A 39 7.06 -7.20 -0.84
C LYS A 39 6.91 -6.29 -2.08
N SER A 40 7.85 -5.38 -2.30
CA SER A 40 7.83 -4.46 -3.44
C SER A 40 7.83 -5.20 -4.79
N SER A 41 8.61 -6.29 -4.92
CA SER A 41 8.62 -7.09 -6.15
C SER A 41 7.26 -7.71 -6.46
N PHE A 42 6.53 -8.20 -5.44
CA PHE A 42 5.18 -8.73 -5.64
C PHE A 42 4.19 -7.64 -6.07
N GLU A 43 4.40 -6.42 -5.58
CA GLU A 43 3.56 -5.28 -5.86
C GLU A 43 3.76 -4.77 -7.28
N ASP A 44 5.00 -4.67 -7.72
CA ASP A 44 5.35 -4.35 -9.10
C ASP A 44 4.72 -5.36 -10.08
N VAL A 45 4.75 -6.65 -9.73
CA VAL A 45 4.11 -7.70 -10.52
C VAL A 45 2.59 -7.54 -10.51
N ALA A 46 1.98 -7.26 -9.35
CA ALA A 46 0.53 -7.04 -9.25
C ALA A 46 0.10 -5.80 -10.06
N LEU A 47 0.85 -4.70 -9.99
CA LEU A 47 0.63 -3.50 -10.78
C LEU A 47 0.80 -3.80 -12.28
N ALA A 48 1.86 -4.49 -12.68
CA ALA A 48 2.07 -4.85 -14.08
C ALA A 48 0.94 -5.75 -14.65
N LEU A 49 0.42 -6.67 -13.84
CA LEU A 49 -0.69 -7.54 -14.24
C LEU A 49 -2.02 -6.78 -14.31
N THR A 50 -2.22 -5.77 -13.46
CA THR A 50 -3.46 -4.99 -13.41
C THR A 50 -3.43 -3.75 -14.32
N ALA A 51 -2.25 -3.29 -14.78
CA ALA A 51 -2.04 -2.04 -15.50
C ALA A 51 -2.92 -1.82 -16.73
N ASN A 52 -3.38 -2.89 -17.39
CA ASN A 52 -4.24 -2.82 -18.58
C ASN A 52 -5.70 -3.22 -18.31
N THR A 53 -6.06 -3.43 -17.04
CA THR A 53 -7.41 -3.84 -16.64
C THR A 53 -8.24 -2.63 -16.23
N PRO A 54 -9.58 -2.69 -16.26
CA PRO A 54 -10.43 -1.61 -15.76
C PRO A 54 -10.23 -1.28 -14.28
N ILE A 55 -9.70 -2.21 -13.48
CA ILE A 55 -9.50 -2.05 -12.03
C ILE A 55 -8.17 -1.38 -11.67
N ALA A 56 -7.31 -1.04 -12.64
CA ALA A 56 -5.95 -0.54 -12.37
C ALA A 56 -5.94 0.72 -11.49
N THR A 57 -6.82 1.67 -11.78
CA THR A 57 -6.96 2.95 -11.06
C THR A 57 -7.42 2.72 -9.62
N ALA A 58 -8.48 1.92 -9.44
CA ALA A 58 -8.95 1.53 -8.11
C ALA A 58 -7.86 0.78 -7.30
N PHE A 59 -7.10 -0.10 -7.96
CA PHE A 59 -6.00 -0.81 -7.33
C PHE A 59 -4.88 0.16 -6.89
N SER A 60 -4.53 1.12 -7.75
CA SER A 60 -3.51 2.15 -7.47
C SER A 60 -3.93 3.05 -6.29
N VAL A 61 -5.20 3.48 -6.21
CA VAL A 61 -5.73 4.24 -5.06
C VAL A 61 -5.63 3.45 -3.75
N ASN A 62 -5.94 2.15 -3.76
CA ASN A 62 -5.76 1.30 -2.58
C ASN A 62 -4.29 1.13 -2.21
N PHE A 63 -3.40 1.16 -3.21
CA PHE A 63 -1.98 1.04 -2.99
C PHE A 63 -1.39 2.30 -2.33
N THR A 64 -1.80 3.49 -2.80
CA THR A 64 -1.47 4.78 -2.17
C THR A 64 -1.89 4.79 -0.70
N ASP A 65 -3.07 4.28 -0.37
CA ASP A 65 -3.55 4.17 1.02
C ASP A 65 -2.69 3.29 1.90
N ARG A 66 -2.20 2.19 1.31
CA ARG A 66 -1.29 1.31 2.02
C ARG A 66 0.07 1.95 2.23
N ARG A 67 0.57 2.74 1.27
CA ARG A 67 1.79 3.54 1.43
C ARG A 67 1.65 4.58 2.52
N TYR A 68 0.51 5.24 2.61
CA TYR A 68 0.21 6.16 3.72
C TYR A 68 0.30 5.44 5.08
N SER A 69 -0.37 4.29 5.21
CA SER A 69 -0.32 3.48 6.44
C SER A 69 1.09 3.01 6.80
N GLU A 70 1.95 2.77 5.81
CA GLU A 70 3.36 2.43 6.01
C GLU A 70 4.17 3.65 6.48
N ALA A 71 3.89 4.84 5.91
CA ALA A 71 4.53 6.10 6.28
C ALA A 71 4.29 6.46 7.75
N VAL A 72 3.03 6.45 8.19
CA VAL A 72 2.66 6.69 9.59
C VAL A 72 3.39 5.72 10.52
N ARG A 73 3.41 4.43 10.17
CA ARG A 73 4.07 3.40 10.98
C ARG A 73 5.58 3.55 11.04
N LEU A 74 6.21 4.07 9.98
CA LEU A 74 7.64 4.35 9.96
C LEU A 74 7.97 5.55 10.84
N LEU A 75 7.21 6.63 10.72
CA LEU A 75 7.39 7.81 11.57
C LEU A 75 7.21 7.44 13.05
N ASP A 76 6.14 6.72 13.40
CA ASP A 76 5.84 6.34 14.78
C ASP A 76 6.89 5.40 15.42
N LYS A 77 7.55 4.56 14.61
CA LYS A 77 8.45 3.51 15.12
C LYS A 77 9.93 3.83 15.02
N GLU A 78 10.29 4.50 13.93
CA GLU A 78 11.68 4.70 13.51
C GLU A 78 11.99 6.20 13.37
N GLY A 79 10.99 7.09 13.52
CA GLY A 79 11.19 8.53 13.40
C GLY A 79 11.54 9.00 11.99
N SER A 80 11.35 8.14 10.98
CA SER A 80 11.77 8.43 9.61
C SER A 80 10.62 8.83 8.71
N THR A 81 10.89 9.80 7.83
CA THR A 81 9.94 10.34 6.87
C THR A 81 10.03 9.69 5.48
N VAL A 82 10.95 8.73 5.28
CA VAL A 82 11.09 8.00 3.99
C VAL A 82 9.77 7.41 3.50
N GLY A 83 8.90 6.97 4.42
CA GLY A 83 7.59 6.46 4.04
C GLY A 83 6.68 7.51 3.38
N TYR A 84 6.78 8.79 3.76
CA TYR A 84 6.01 9.88 3.16
C TYR A 84 6.52 10.21 1.75
N GLN A 85 7.84 10.15 1.51
CA GLN A 85 8.38 10.26 0.15
C GLN A 85 7.84 9.14 -0.77
N LEU A 86 7.75 7.90 -0.25
CA LEU A 86 7.16 6.77 -0.98
C LEU A 86 5.65 6.94 -1.21
N LEU A 87 4.93 7.54 -0.26
CA LEU A 87 3.52 7.88 -0.43
C LEU A 87 3.34 8.87 -1.57
N VAL A 88 4.11 9.96 -1.59
CA VAL A 88 4.02 10.99 -2.62
C VAL A 88 4.32 10.41 -4.00
N ALA A 89 5.40 9.64 -4.13
CA ALA A 89 5.74 8.95 -5.38
C ALA A 89 4.60 8.03 -5.87
N GLU A 90 3.95 7.31 -4.96
CA GLU A 90 2.80 6.47 -5.30
C GLU A 90 1.55 7.28 -5.66
N ALA A 91 1.31 8.40 -4.97
CA ALA A 91 0.21 9.31 -5.27
C ALA A 91 0.37 9.92 -6.68
N GLN A 92 1.58 10.34 -7.06
CA GLN A 92 1.92 10.82 -8.42
C GLN A 92 1.69 9.72 -9.47
N GLN A 93 2.06 8.48 -9.16
CA GLN A 93 1.79 7.35 -10.04
C GLN A 93 0.28 7.11 -10.22
N THR A 94 -0.48 7.12 -9.13
CA THR A 94 -1.94 6.95 -9.15
C THR A 94 -2.61 8.10 -9.90
N GLN A 95 -2.18 9.34 -9.68
CA GLN A 95 -2.60 10.53 -10.41
C GLN A 95 -2.42 10.32 -11.91
N SER A 96 -1.23 9.95 -12.36
CA SER A 96 -0.97 9.67 -13.77
C SER A 96 -1.91 8.61 -14.33
N MET A 97 -2.19 7.53 -13.60
CA MET A 97 -3.13 6.49 -14.06
C MET A 97 -4.57 7.01 -14.18
N VAL A 98 -5.04 7.76 -13.18
CA VAL A 98 -6.38 8.36 -13.15
C VAL A 98 -6.56 9.33 -14.31
N LEU A 99 -5.61 10.24 -14.52
CA LEU A 99 -5.65 11.25 -15.59
C LEU A 99 -5.60 10.60 -16.98
N ASN A 100 -4.67 9.67 -17.21
CA ASN A 100 -4.54 8.96 -18.49
C ASN A 100 -5.82 8.20 -18.87
N ARG A 101 -6.56 7.69 -17.89
CA ARG A 101 -7.79 6.92 -18.09
C ARG A 101 -9.05 7.77 -17.97
N LYS A 102 -8.92 9.04 -17.56
CA LYS A 102 -10.04 9.95 -17.26
C LYS A 102 -11.04 9.32 -16.28
N ASP A 103 -10.51 8.66 -15.26
CA ASP A 103 -11.31 7.93 -14.27
C ASP A 103 -11.78 8.86 -13.15
N VAL A 104 -12.88 9.58 -13.43
CA VAL A 104 -13.47 10.58 -12.53
C VAL A 104 -13.73 10.00 -11.13
N LYS A 105 -14.29 8.80 -11.05
CA LYS A 105 -14.63 8.16 -9.77
C LYS A 105 -13.39 7.93 -8.90
N ASN A 106 -12.35 7.31 -9.47
CA ASN A 106 -11.12 7.03 -8.71
C ASN A 106 -10.29 8.30 -8.48
N GLY A 107 -10.39 9.32 -9.35
CA GLY A 107 -9.83 10.65 -9.10
C GLY A 107 -10.47 11.35 -7.91
N ALA A 108 -11.79 11.34 -7.81
CA ALA A 108 -12.51 11.86 -6.65
C ALA A 108 -12.10 11.14 -5.36
N GLN A 109 -11.99 9.81 -5.42
CA GLN A 109 -11.55 9.01 -4.28
C GLN A 109 -10.11 9.34 -3.86
N LEU A 110 -9.20 9.54 -4.81
CA LEU A 110 -7.82 9.92 -4.54
C LEU A 110 -7.75 11.30 -3.89
N ILE A 111 -8.45 12.31 -4.42
CA ILE A 111 -8.52 13.66 -3.85
C ILE A 111 -8.99 13.63 -2.40
N ARG A 112 -10.08 12.89 -2.12
CA ARG A 112 -10.61 12.76 -0.75
C ARG A 112 -9.57 12.15 0.18
N LYS A 113 -8.93 11.07 -0.24
CA LYS A 113 -7.87 10.39 0.52
C LYS A 113 -6.66 11.29 0.75
N ILE A 114 -6.24 12.06 -0.24
CA ILE A 114 -5.17 13.05 -0.09
C ILE A 114 -5.52 14.06 1.01
N GLY A 115 -6.75 14.58 1.01
CA GLY A 115 -7.21 15.47 2.09
C GLY A 115 -7.21 14.81 3.47
N GLU A 116 -7.58 13.53 3.57
CA GLU A 116 -7.46 12.74 4.79
C GLU A 116 -5.98 12.61 5.23
N TYR A 117 -5.07 12.31 4.30
CA TYR A 117 -3.63 12.18 4.58
C TYR A 117 -3.01 13.49 5.04
N GLN A 118 -3.34 14.61 4.38
CA GLN A 118 -2.83 15.93 4.74
C GLN A 118 -3.22 16.31 6.18
N ALA A 119 -4.49 16.12 6.55
CA ALA A 119 -4.96 16.42 7.90
C ALA A 119 -4.25 15.59 8.98
N GLU A 120 -4.00 14.30 8.72
CA GLU A 120 -3.27 13.45 9.66
C GLU A 120 -1.76 13.75 9.68
N ILE A 121 -1.16 14.16 8.56
CA ILE A 121 0.25 14.62 8.52
C ILE A 121 0.43 15.89 9.35
N GLU A 122 -0.49 16.86 9.24
CA GLU A 122 -0.48 18.07 10.08
C GLU A 122 -0.59 17.73 11.58
N GLU A 123 -1.43 16.76 11.95
CA GLU A 123 -1.51 16.26 13.33
C GLU A 123 -0.16 15.69 13.79
N LYS A 124 0.51 14.92 12.93
CA LYS A 124 1.83 14.34 13.21
C LYS A 124 2.93 15.40 13.33
N GLN A 125 2.91 16.43 12.48
CA GLN A 125 3.82 17.58 12.61
C GLN A 125 3.65 18.28 13.96
N ALA A 126 2.41 18.50 14.39
CA ALA A 126 2.12 19.12 15.69
C ALA A 126 2.61 18.23 16.86
N GLU A 127 2.45 16.91 16.75
CA GLU A 127 2.96 15.93 17.73
C GLU A 127 4.50 16.04 17.83
N VAL A 128 5.22 15.97 16.72
CA VAL A 128 6.69 16.07 16.67
C VAL A 128 7.19 17.41 17.23
N GLN A 129 6.55 18.53 16.84
CA GLN A 129 6.91 19.86 17.32
C GLN A 129 6.69 20.02 18.84
N SER A 130 5.64 19.39 19.38
CA SER A 130 5.37 19.41 20.82
C SER A 130 6.43 18.65 21.62
N LEU A 131 6.95 17.55 21.08
CA LEU A 131 8.01 16.76 21.71
C LEU A 131 9.34 17.53 21.73
N ALA A 132 9.68 18.22 20.63
CA ALA A 132 10.88 19.06 20.54
C ALA A 132 10.88 20.23 21.54
N SER A 133 9.70 20.69 21.96
CA SER A 133 9.55 21.79 22.94
C SER A 133 9.69 21.34 24.40
N THR A 134 9.81 20.04 24.67
CA THR A 134 9.98 19.53 26.04
C THR A 134 11.43 19.74 26.48
N PRO A 135 11.71 20.52 27.55
CA PRO A 135 13.07 20.74 27.99
C PRO A 135 13.69 19.42 28.50
N THR A 136 14.63 18.87 27.74
CA THR A 136 15.48 17.75 28.16
C THR A 136 16.17 18.13 29.47
N THR A 137 15.67 17.58 30.58
CA THR A 137 16.43 17.57 31.84
C THR A 137 17.62 16.66 31.59
N VAL A 138 18.79 17.26 31.41
CA VAL A 138 20.07 16.58 31.21
C VAL A 138 20.38 15.77 32.48
N ASP A 139 19.93 14.53 32.54
CA ASP A 139 20.46 13.55 33.48
C ASP A 139 21.84 13.11 32.95
N GLN A 140 22.88 13.50 33.67
CA GLN A 140 24.28 13.19 33.33
C GLN A 140 24.49 11.67 33.32
N VAL A 141 24.71 11.09 32.15
CA VAL A 141 25.21 9.72 32.02
C VAL A 141 26.74 9.71 32.16
N PRO A 142 27.33 8.87 33.03
CA PRO A 142 28.78 8.79 33.23
C PRO A 142 29.52 8.22 32.01
N SER A 143 30.68 8.82 31.75
CA SER A 143 31.65 8.55 30.69
C SER A 143 31.98 7.05 30.48
N PRO A 144 31.92 6.53 29.22
CA PRO A 144 32.38 5.20 28.90
C PRO A 144 33.92 5.14 28.79
N THR A 145 34.48 4.03 29.26
CA THR A 145 35.90 3.68 29.17
C THR A 145 36.28 3.26 27.75
N PRO A 146 37.51 3.54 27.27
CA PRO A 146 37.93 3.23 25.91
C PRO A 146 38.26 1.74 25.77
N TYR A 147 37.61 1.04 24.83
CA TYR A 147 37.99 -0.29 24.39
C TYR A 147 38.60 -0.20 22.98
N VAL A 148 39.76 -0.84 22.82
CA VAL A 148 40.64 -0.77 21.65
C VAL A 148 40.82 -2.16 21.03
N ASP A 149 40.62 -2.20 19.70
CA ASP A 149 41.20 -3.09 18.66
C ASP A 149 40.78 -4.58 18.54
N PRO A 150 41.10 -5.28 17.41
CA PRO A 150 41.39 -4.84 16.02
C PRO A 150 40.71 -5.70 14.90
N TYR A 151 40.59 -5.15 13.68
CA TYR A 151 40.47 -5.91 12.40
C TYR A 151 41.87 -6.42 11.96
N PRO A 152 42.08 -7.37 11.01
CA PRO A 152 41.29 -7.63 9.77
C PRO A 152 41.19 -9.11 9.31
N THR A 153 40.43 -9.41 8.24
CA THR A 153 40.79 -10.45 7.24
C THR A 153 39.99 -10.28 5.94
N THR A 154 40.75 -10.18 4.84
CA THR A 154 40.39 -10.27 3.42
C THR A 154 39.91 -11.67 3.04
N SER A 155 38.96 -11.78 2.09
CA SER A 155 38.90 -12.93 1.20
C SER A 155 38.38 -12.55 -0.18
N ASP A 156 39.22 -12.93 -1.14
CA ASP A 156 39.13 -12.80 -2.58
C ASP A 156 38.27 -13.95 -3.13
N SER A 157 37.27 -13.67 -3.96
CA SER A 157 36.78 -14.65 -4.94
C SER A 157 35.98 -13.99 -6.04
N ASP A 158 36.66 -13.89 -7.18
CA ASP A 158 36.16 -13.61 -8.51
C ASP A 158 34.92 -14.48 -8.85
N LYS A 159 33.75 -13.85 -8.93
CA LYS A 159 32.54 -14.39 -9.55
C LYS A 159 31.68 -13.23 -10.00
N THR A 160 31.52 -13.08 -11.31
CA THR A 160 30.53 -12.20 -11.92
C THR A 160 29.14 -12.74 -11.59
N VAL A 161 28.63 -12.34 -10.43
CA VAL A 161 27.24 -12.43 -10.05
C VAL A 161 26.59 -11.17 -10.60
N THR A 162 25.51 -11.32 -11.36
CA THR A 162 24.60 -10.22 -11.65
C THR A 162 24.00 -9.81 -10.31
N VAL A 163 24.62 -8.81 -9.67
CA VAL A 163 24.12 -8.22 -8.44
C VAL A 163 22.92 -7.37 -8.83
N THR A 164 21.72 -7.93 -8.71
CA THR A 164 20.54 -7.11 -8.46
C THR A 164 20.77 -6.53 -7.08
N VAL A 165 21.32 -5.32 -7.00
CA VAL A 165 21.54 -4.63 -5.73
C VAL A 165 20.14 -4.37 -5.17
N PRO A 166 19.70 -5.04 -4.08
CA PRO A 166 18.53 -4.53 -3.38
C PRO A 166 18.90 -3.12 -2.93
N VAL A 167 18.10 -2.13 -3.30
CA VAL A 167 18.24 -0.78 -2.73
C VAL A 167 17.89 -0.95 -1.25
N GLU A 168 18.92 -1.10 -0.43
CA GLU A 168 18.80 -1.12 1.01
C GLU A 168 18.52 0.34 1.41
N ILE A 169 17.25 0.61 1.73
CA ILE A 169 16.84 1.89 2.28
C ILE A 169 17.43 1.92 3.69
N VAL A 170 18.56 2.61 3.85
CA VAL A 170 19.15 2.86 5.16
C VAL A 170 18.31 3.95 5.81
N ILE A 171 17.63 3.59 6.89
CA ILE A 171 16.85 4.52 7.70
C ILE A 171 17.82 5.07 8.76
N GLU A 172 18.28 6.31 8.53
CA GLU A 172 19.04 7.06 9.54
C GLU A 172 18.04 7.79 10.46
N GLU A 173 18.38 7.94 11.74
CA GLU A 173 17.57 8.76 12.64
C GLU A 173 17.65 10.23 12.17
N GLU A 174 16.53 10.75 11.70
CA GLU A 174 16.40 12.13 11.21
C GLU A 174 16.32 13.11 12.40
N ASP A 175 16.89 14.32 12.24
CA ASP A 175 16.66 15.38 13.24
C ASP A 175 15.20 15.85 13.16
N THR A 176 14.65 16.29 14.29
CA THR A 176 13.32 16.87 14.38
C THR A 176 13.06 18.00 13.39
N GLU A 177 14.06 18.83 13.08
CA GLU A 177 13.93 19.90 12.07
C GLU A 177 13.79 19.31 10.65
N GLU A 178 14.57 18.29 10.33
CA GLU A 178 14.52 17.57 9.04
C GLU A 178 13.20 16.80 8.88
N VAL A 179 12.72 16.14 9.94
CA VAL A 179 11.41 15.48 9.94
C VAL A 179 10.29 16.48 9.63
N LEU A 180 10.32 17.67 10.24
CA LEU A 180 9.30 18.69 10.01
C LEU A 180 9.34 19.22 8.57
N GLU A 181 10.53 19.49 8.03
CA GLU A 181 10.74 19.93 6.64
C GLU A 181 10.21 18.86 5.66
N ASN A 182 10.60 17.60 5.83
CA ASN A 182 10.16 16.51 4.97
C ASN A 182 8.64 16.27 5.01
N LEU A 183 7.98 16.51 6.16
CA LEU A 183 6.53 16.45 6.27
C LEU A 183 5.85 17.65 5.58
N GLU A 184 6.47 18.83 5.60
CA GLU A 184 5.97 20.03 4.90
C GLU A 184 6.07 19.84 3.38
N ASP A 185 7.19 19.35 2.89
CA ASP A 185 7.38 19.00 1.48
C ASP A 185 6.34 17.97 1.02
N ALA A 186 6.08 16.94 1.82
CA ALA A 186 5.06 15.94 1.50
C ALA A 186 3.65 16.54 1.43
N LEU A 187 3.32 17.52 2.28
CA LEU A 187 2.03 18.22 2.22
C LEU A 187 1.88 19.06 0.95
N GLU A 188 2.95 19.78 0.56
CA GLU A 188 2.97 20.60 -0.66
C GLU A 188 2.81 19.73 -1.91
N GLU A 189 3.58 18.65 -2.04
CA GLU A 189 3.49 17.75 -3.19
C GLU A 189 2.13 17.04 -3.26
N LEU A 190 1.54 16.67 -2.12
CA LEU A 190 0.19 16.08 -2.08
C LEU A 190 -0.88 17.09 -2.52
N GLU A 191 -0.75 18.37 -2.16
CA GLU A 191 -1.69 19.41 -2.62
C GLU A 191 -1.57 19.64 -4.13
N GLU A 192 -0.35 19.69 -4.67
CA GLU A 192 -0.13 19.81 -6.12
C GLU A 192 -0.80 18.66 -6.88
N ILE A 193 -0.65 17.42 -6.39
CA ILE A 193 -1.29 16.25 -7.00
C ILE A 193 -2.82 16.39 -7.01
N LYS A 194 -3.40 16.86 -5.90
CA LYS A 194 -4.85 17.07 -5.77
C LYS A 194 -5.34 18.16 -6.73
N ASP A 195 -4.65 19.29 -6.78
CA ASP A 195 -4.99 20.43 -7.64
C ASP A 195 -4.94 20.04 -9.14
N ASP A 196 -3.91 19.31 -9.56
CA ASP A 196 -3.78 18.80 -10.92
C ASP A 196 -4.96 17.88 -11.32
N ILE A 197 -5.43 17.02 -10.41
CA ILE A 197 -6.59 16.15 -10.69
C ILE A 197 -7.87 16.98 -10.82
N GLU A 198 -8.06 17.98 -9.95
CA GLU A 198 -9.21 18.88 -10.01
C GLU A 198 -9.21 19.73 -11.30
N GLU A 199 -8.04 20.18 -11.76
CA GLU A 199 -7.90 20.94 -13.01
C GLU A 199 -8.17 20.07 -14.25
N GLU A 200 -7.56 18.89 -14.33
CA GLU A 200 -7.67 18.04 -15.51
C GLU A 200 -8.97 17.22 -15.57
N LEU A 201 -9.61 16.94 -14.43
CA LEU A 201 -10.89 16.24 -14.32
C LEU A 201 -11.95 17.09 -13.61
N PRO A 202 -12.47 18.16 -14.25
CA PRO A 202 -13.39 19.11 -13.62
C PRO A 202 -14.72 18.49 -13.19
N ASP A 203 -15.10 17.34 -13.76
CA ASP A 203 -16.32 16.61 -13.40
C ASP A 203 -16.21 15.93 -12.01
N VAL A 204 -15.00 15.81 -11.45
CA VAL A 204 -14.75 15.24 -10.12
C VAL A 204 -15.41 16.04 -9.00
N ILE A 205 -15.45 17.37 -9.14
CA ILE A 205 -16.03 18.28 -8.14
C ILE A 205 -17.56 18.05 -8.02
N PHE A 206 -18.21 17.55 -9.06
CA PHE A 206 -19.67 17.39 -9.09
C PHE A 206 -20.18 16.09 -8.46
N GLU A 207 -19.38 15.02 -8.44
CA GLU A 207 -19.77 13.74 -7.81
C GLU A 207 -19.42 13.66 -6.31
N GLY A 208 -18.49 14.49 -5.82
CA GLY A 208 -17.99 14.43 -4.43
C GLY A 208 -18.91 14.95 -3.32
N ILE A 209 -20.10 15.49 -3.64
CA ILE A 209 -21.02 16.12 -2.66
C ILE A 209 -22.35 15.36 -2.49
N SER A 210 -22.59 14.24 -3.20
CA SER A 210 -23.74 13.39 -2.86
C SER A 210 -23.39 12.43 -1.72
N GLU A 211 -23.67 12.85 -0.49
CA GLU A 211 -23.59 12.06 0.76
C GLU A 211 -24.39 10.74 0.77
N ASP A 212 -25.09 10.37 -0.31
CA ASP A 212 -26.00 9.22 -0.35
C ASP A 212 -25.40 8.00 -1.06
N THR A 213 -24.39 7.35 -0.46
CA THR A 213 -24.01 5.99 -0.88
C THR A 213 -23.60 5.11 0.30
N GLU A 214 -24.44 5.07 1.34
CA GLU A 214 -24.43 3.96 2.32
C GLU A 214 -25.20 2.71 1.83
N ASP A 215 -25.90 2.75 0.69
CA ASP A 215 -26.89 1.71 0.31
C ASP A 215 -26.47 0.76 -0.84
N ILE A 216 -25.19 0.41 -1.00
CA ILE A 216 -24.77 -0.60 -2.00
C ILE A 216 -23.90 -1.70 -1.39
N LEU A 217 -24.35 -2.27 -0.27
CA LEU A 217 -23.86 -3.57 0.22
C LEU A 217 -24.98 -4.52 0.69
N GLU A 218 -26.27 -4.18 0.54
CA GLU A 218 -27.38 -5.08 0.96
C GLU A 218 -28.01 -5.94 -0.15
N ASP A 219 -27.70 -5.75 -1.43
CA ASP A 219 -28.46 -6.38 -2.53
C ASP A 219 -27.86 -7.69 -3.10
N GLU A 220 -26.83 -8.29 -2.49
CA GLU A 220 -26.25 -9.57 -2.95
C GLU A 220 -26.66 -10.81 -2.12
N GLU A 221 -27.65 -10.69 -1.23
CA GLU A 221 -28.25 -11.86 -0.51
C GLU A 221 -29.66 -12.25 -0.97
N ALA A 222 -30.26 -11.54 -1.93
CA ALA A 222 -31.65 -11.81 -2.37
C ALA A 222 -31.79 -12.71 -3.62
N ALA A 223 -30.69 -13.24 -4.18
CA ALA A 223 -30.71 -13.97 -5.45
C ALA A 223 -30.79 -15.50 -5.34
N GLU A 224 -30.88 -16.11 -4.15
CA GLU A 224 -30.93 -17.58 -4.00
C GLU A 224 -32.31 -18.19 -3.70
N GLU A 225 -33.40 -17.42 -3.51
CA GLU A 225 -34.72 -18.01 -3.15
C GLU A 225 -35.75 -18.17 -4.28
N GLU A 226 -35.51 -17.74 -5.53
CA GLU A 226 -36.53 -17.80 -6.61
C GLU A 226 -36.46 -19.00 -7.58
N GLU A 227 -35.69 -20.06 -7.29
CA GLU A 227 -35.63 -21.27 -8.16
C GLU A 227 -36.44 -22.48 -7.69
N SER A 228 -37.27 -22.37 -6.65
CA SER A 228 -37.98 -23.53 -6.06
C SER A 228 -39.44 -23.76 -6.51
N ASP A 229 -40.09 -22.88 -7.30
CA ASP A 229 -41.57 -22.95 -7.44
C ASP A 229 -42.13 -23.10 -8.87
N LYS A 230 -41.30 -23.53 -9.84
CA LYS A 230 -41.77 -23.81 -11.22
C LYS A 230 -42.17 -25.27 -11.50
N ASP A 231 -42.01 -26.20 -10.56
CA ASP A 231 -42.16 -27.64 -10.86
C ASP A 231 -43.52 -28.28 -10.48
N LYS A 232 -44.55 -27.47 -10.18
CA LYS A 232 -45.87 -27.98 -9.72
C LYS A 232 -47.07 -27.74 -10.65
N LYS A 233 -46.89 -27.19 -11.86
CA LYS A 233 -48.03 -26.75 -12.69
C LYS A 233 -48.38 -27.62 -13.91
N ASP A 234 -47.89 -28.85 -14.00
CA ASP A 234 -48.13 -29.73 -15.16
C ASP A 234 -48.95 -31.01 -14.90
N LYS A 235 -49.58 -31.15 -13.72
CA LYS A 235 -50.48 -32.28 -13.43
C LYS A 235 -51.92 -31.81 -13.26
N GLU A 236 -52.60 -31.48 -14.36
CA GLU A 236 -54.06 -31.65 -14.50
C GLU A 236 -54.50 -31.35 -15.94
N ARG A 237 -54.42 -32.35 -16.83
CA ARG A 237 -55.22 -32.37 -18.05
C ARG A 237 -56.18 -33.56 -17.98
N PRO A 238 -57.51 -33.34 -17.96
CA PRO A 238 -58.47 -34.42 -18.01
C PRO A 238 -58.56 -35.00 -19.43
N LEU A 239 -58.41 -36.33 -19.53
CA LEU A 239 -58.73 -37.12 -20.71
C LEU A 239 -60.23 -37.02 -20.99
N LYS A 240 -60.60 -36.53 -22.18
CA LYS A 240 -61.94 -36.74 -22.75
C LYS A 240 -61.89 -37.96 -23.67
N TYR A 241 -62.73 -38.95 -23.37
CA TYR A 241 -63.12 -40.04 -24.25
C TYR A 241 -64.28 -39.59 -25.14
#